data_AF-R6DS71-F1
#
_entry.id   AF-R6DS71-F1
#
_cell.length_a   1.000
_cell.length_b   1.000
_cell.length_c   1.000
_cell.angle_alpha   90.00
_cell.angle_beta   90.00
_cell.angle_gamma   90.00
#
_symmetry.space_group_name_H-M   'P 1'
#
loop_
_entity.id
_entity.type
_entity.pdbx_description
1 polymer ?
#
loop_
_entity_poly.entity_id
_entity_poly.type
_entity_poly.pdbx_seq_one_letter_code
_entity_poly.pdbx_strand_id
1 'polypeptide(L)'
;MRKLTKKLLAVTVTTATLLSGFAIAPTQKADAKAKNYNAYLMFANKKFSCVNMNEKVASTKIANKKGSKKYTLTLKRSKCVNNNKKTEKATVATEAQVFCVDIKDILKDHNVKKVKISNVVIKCDGKKVKFKMAKTAQGQLEKTSDPDKYRLEIYNEWGEGGTKNHPCAKPAAFKWKKNISVSFKLTIKK
;
A
#
# COMPACT_ATOMS: atom_id res chain seq x y z
N MET A 1 -63.47 22.17 21.37
CA MET A 1 -62.64 22.80 20.31
C MET A 1 -61.93 23.98 20.95
N ARG A 2 -60.61 24.21 20.99
CA ARG A 2 -59.39 23.73 20.32
C ARG A 2 -58.34 23.55 21.43
N LYS A 3 -57.66 22.40 21.54
CA LYS A 3 -56.51 22.25 22.45
C LYS A 3 -55.26 22.81 21.75
N LEU A 4 -54.68 23.87 22.33
CA LEU A 4 -53.36 24.40 21.96
C LEU A 4 -52.28 23.44 22.44
N THR A 5 -51.64 22.71 21.53
CA THR A 5 -50.38 21.99 21.82
C THR A 5 -49.20 22.88 21.45
N LYS A 6 -48.60 23.51 22.47
CA LYS A 6 -47.31 24.18 22.38
C LYS A 6 -46.20 23.13 22.20
N LYS A 7 -45.37 23.31 21.18
CA LYS A 7 -44.09 22.61 20.99
C LYS A 7 -43.20 22.87 22.21
N LEU A 8 -42.80 21.82 22.93
CA LEU A 8 -41.64 21.88 23.82
C LEU A 8 -40.42 21.36 23.05
N LEU A 9 -39.51 22.28 22.70
CA LEU A 9 -38.12 21.92 22.48
C LEU A 9 -37.51 21.67 23.87
N ALA A 10 -37.17 20.42 24.17
CA ALA A 10 -36.36 20.11 25.34
C ALA A 10 -34.90 20.45 24.99
N VAL A 11 -34.44 21.61 25.44
CA VAL A 11 -33.01 21.92 25.55
C VAL A 11 -32.54 21.33 26.87
N THR A 12 -31.92 20.15 26.82
CA THR A 12 -31.19 19.61 27.98
C THR A 12 -29.87 20.35 28.12
N VAL A 13 -29.79 21.21 29.13
CA VAL A 13 -28.53 21.80 29.61
C VAL A 13 -27.83 20.73 30.43
N THR A 14 -26.75 20.17 29.90
CA THR A 14 -25.88 19.27 30.66
C THR A 14 -25.01 20.11 31.60
N THR A 15 -25.17 19.87 32.90
CA THR A 15 -24.39 20.48 33.99
C THR A 15 -22.91 20.12 33.86
N ALA A 16 -22.05 21.13 33.78
CA ALA A 16 -20.61 20.96 33.93
C ALA A 16 -20.25 20.97 35.43
N THR A 17 -20.00 19.80 36.01
CA THR A 17 -19.33 19.71 37.30
C THR A 17 -17.83 19.89 37.10
N LEU A 18 -17.31 21.03 37.54
CA LEU A 18 -15.88 21.30 37.70
C LEU A 18 -15.34 20.40 38.81
N LEU A 19 -14.59 19.36 38.44
CA LEU A 19 -13.72 18.63 39.36
C LEU A 19 -12.29 19.14 39.21
N SER A 20 -11.77 19.57 40.34
CA SER A 20 -10.41 20.04 40.60
C SER A 20 -9.31 19.09 40.13
N GLY A 21 -8.28 19.66 39.50
CA GLY A 21 -6.89 19.29 39.81
C GLY A 21 -6.40 17.92 39.37
N PHE A 22 -6.57 17.54 38.11
CA PHE A 22 -5.59 16.72 37.40
C PHE A 22 -5.45 17.28 35.99
N ALA A 23 -4.22 17.50 35.53
CA ALA A 23 -3.98 17.86 34.14
C ALA A 23 -4.59 16.76 33.25
N ILE A 24 -5.74 17.05 32.64
CA ILE A 24 -6.32 16.20 31.61
C ILE A 24 -5.34 16.30 30.45
N ALA A 25 -4.44 15.31 30.34
CA ALA A 25 -3.66 15.12 29.14
C ALA A 25 -4.65 15.22 27.97
N PRO A 26 -4.36 16.02 26.92
CA PRO A 26 -5.29 16.19 25.82
C PRO A 26 -5.60 14.78 25.30
N THR A 27 -6.84 14.35 25.47
CA THR A 27 -7.31 13.10 24.89
C THR A 27 -7.26 13.34 23.39
N GLN A 28 -6.20 12.84 22.75
CA GLN A 28 -6.08 12.84 21.31
C GLN A 28 -7.32 12.15 20.78
N LYS A 29 -8.21 12.95 20.21
CA LYS A 29 -9.41 12.46 19.54
C LYS A 29 -8.91 11.50 18.48
N ALA A 30 -9.24 10.22 18.62
CA ALA A 30 -8.81 9.21 17.65
C ALA A 30 -9.26 9.68 16.26
N ASP A 31 -8.31 9.86 15.35
CA ASP A 31 -8.60 10.31 14.00
C ASP A 31 -9.63 9.36 13.36
N ALA A 32 -10.55 9.94 12.59
CA ALA A 32 -11.49 9.15 11.84
C ALA A 32 -10.73 8.25 10.86
N LYS A 33 -11.00 6.93 10.91
CA LYS A 33 -10.34 5.96 10.03
C LYS A 33 -10.48 6.34 8.56
N ALA A 34 -9.43 6.10 7.79
CA ALA A 34 -9.45 6.40 6.36
C ALA A 34 -10.52 5.56 5.65
N LYS A 35 -11.28 6.17 4.71
CA LYS A 35 -12.26 5.44 3.90
C LYS A 35 -11.58 4.49 2.91
N ASN A 36 -10.43 4.89 2.37
CA ASN A 36 -9.63 4.13 1.42
C ASN A 36 -8.15 4.40 1.63
N TYR A 37 -7.31 3.42 1.26
CA TYR A 37 -5.87 3.54 1.15
C TYR A 37 -5.45 3.57 -0.32
N ASN A 38 -4.25 4.07 -0.60
CA ASN A 38 -3.65 3.98 -1.92
C ASN A 38 -2.62 2.84 -1.95
N ALA A 39 -2.84 1.86 -2.83
CA ALA A 39 -1.83 0.87 -3.14
C ALA A 39 -1.11 1.25 -4.43
N TYR A 40 0.22 1.12 -4.50
CA TYR A 40 1.00 1.45 -5.70
C TYR A 40 2.16 0.48 -5.93
N LEU A 41 2.49 0.26 -7.20
CA LEU A 41 3.55 -0.65 -7.65
C LEU A 41 4.83 0.15 -7.89
N MET A 42 5.89 -0.19 -7.15
CA MET A 42 7.23 0.33 -7.36
C MET A 42 8.04 -0.61 -8.24
N PHE A 43 8.72 -0.07 -9.24
CA PHE A 43 9.58 -0.85 -10.12
C PHE A 43 10.79 -0.03 -10.55
N ALA A 44 11.98 -0.63 -10.54
CA ALA A 44 13.15 -0.13 -11.25
C ALA A 44 13.90 -1.31 -11.86
N ASN A 45 14.35 -1.14 -13.10
CA ASN A 45 15.31 -2.08 -13.68
C ASN A 45 16.75 -1.73 -13.25
N LYS A 46 17.67 -2.68 -13.38
CA LYS A 46 19.09 -2.53 -12.99
C LYS A 46 19.78 -1.28 -13.57
N LYS A 47 19.43 -0.88 -14.79
CA LYS A 47 19.99 0.31 -15.46
C LYS A 47 19.27 1.62 -15.11
N PHE A 48 18.20 1.57 -14.32
CA PHE A 48 17.34 2.71 -13.98
C PHE A 48 16.74 3.46 -15.20
N SER A 49 16.62 2.77 -16.33
CA SER A 49 16.05 3.28 -17.58
C SER A 49 14.55 3.01 -17.73
N CYS A 50 13.94 2.24 -16.83
CA CYS A 50 12.50 2.11 -16.62
C CYS A 50 12.21 2.11 -15.12
N VAL A 51 11.76 3.25 -14.61
CA VAL A 51 11.52 3.46 -13.18
C VAL A 51 10.08 3.94 -12.96
N ASN A 52 9.44 3.41 -11.91
CA ASN A 52 8.27 3.99 -11.29
C ASN A 52 8.43 3.92 -9.77
N MET A 53 8.61 5.08 -9.13
CA MET A 53 8.51 5.25 -7.67
C MET A 53 7.32 6.14 -7.28
N ASN A 54 6.46 6.47 -8.24
CA ASN A 54 5.37 7.43 -8.05
C ASN A 54 4.07 6.70 -7.64
N GLU A 55 3.54 7.09 -6.48
CA GLU A 55 2.31 6.53 -5.88
C GLU A 55 1.03 6.75 -6.71
N LYS A 56 1.07 7.60 -7.75
CA LYS A 56 -0.08 7.95 -8.60
C LYS A 56 -0.11 7.25 -9.96
N VAL A 57 0.97 6.56 -10.36
CA VAL A 57 1.11 6.04 -11.74
C VAL A 57 0.53 4.64 -11.91
N ALA A 58 1.04 3.68 -11.15
CA ALA A 58 0.59 2.29 -11.17
C ALA A 58 -0.07 1.99 -9.84
N SER A 59 -1.25 2.58 -9.60
CA SER A 59 -1.92 2.58 -8.30
C SER A 59 -3.40 2.21 -8.35
N THR A 60 -3.97 1.87 -7.19
CA THR A 60 -5.39 1.56 -7.02
C THR A 60 -5.86 1.89 -5.60
N LYS A 61 -7.15 2.19 -5.46
CA LYS A 61 -7.78 2.46 -4.17
C LYS A 61 -8.18 1.15 -3.48
N ILE A 62 -7.77 1.01 -2.23
CA ILE A 62 -8.09 -0.12 -1.36
C ILE A 62 -9.13 0.36 -0.34
N ALA A 63 -10.35 -0.15 -0.41
CA ALA A 63 -11.37 0.17 0.60
C ALA A 63 -10.94 -0.32 1.99
N ASN A 64 -11.13 0.51 3.02
CA ASN A 64 -10.98 0.12 4.41
C ASN A 64 -12.16 -0.74 4.85
N LYS A 65 -12.16 -2.01 4.44
CA LYS A 65 -13.22 -2.97 4.76
C LYS A 65 -12.60 -4.29 5.19
N LYS A 66 -13.07 -4.80 6.33
CA LYS A 66 -12.71 -6.14 6.83
C LYS A 66 -13.09 -7.21 5.81
N GLY A 67 -12.30 -8.28 5.77
CA GLY A 67 -12.46 -9.39 4.83
C GLY A 67 -11.36 -9.43 3.78
N SER A 68 -11.60 -10.18 2.70
CA SER A 68 -10.61 -10.40 1.64
C SER A 68 -11.10 -9.87 0.30
N LYS A 69 -10.25 -9.10 -0.40
CA LYS A 69 -10.56 -8.60 -1.75
C LYS A 69 -9.33 -8.69 -2.66
N LYS A 70 -9.57 -8.93 -3.95
CA LYS A 70 -8.54 -9.00 -4.98
C LYS A 70 -8.30 -7.61 -5.58
N TYR A 71 -7.02 -7.28 -5.78
CA TYR A 71 -6.57 -6.05 -6.41
C TYR A 71 -5.57 -6.39 -7.52
N THR A 72 -5.43 -5.48 -8.49
CA THR A 72 -4.43 -5.59 -9.56
C THR A 72 -3.88 -4.21 -9.87
N LEU A 73 -2.55 -4.11 -9.90
CA LEU A 73 -1.83 -2.92 -10.31
C LEU A 73 -1.06 -3.25 -11.57
N THR A 74 -1.03 -2.32 -12.51
CA THR A 74 -0.34 -2.49 -13.80
C THR A 74 0.52 -1.28 -14.09
N LEU A 75 1.81 -1.50 -14.27
CA LEU A 75 2.74 -0.49 -14.76
C LEU A 75 2.94 -0.69 -16.26
N LYS A 76 2.61 0.34 -17.05
CA LYS A 76 2.89 0.39 -18.50
C LYS A 76 4.26 1.02 -18.74
N ARG A 77 5.02 0.51 -19.72
CA ARG A 77 6.38 1.01 -20.03
C ARG A 77 6.37 2.48 -20.42
N SER A 78 5.32 2.92 -21.13
CA SER A 78 5.17 4.33 -21.51
C SER A 78 5.16 5.27 -20.31
N LYS A 79 4.72 4.79 -19.14
CA LYS A 79 4.68 5.54 -17.87
C LYS A 79 5.95 5.43 -17.03
N CYS A 80 6.90 4.55 -17.39
CA CYS A 80 8.22 4.59 -16.76
C CYS A 80 8.93 5.90 -17.09
N VAL A 81 9.64 6.42 -16.10
CA VAL A 81 10.67 7.45 -16.29
C VAL A 81 12.05 6.80 -16.43
N ASN A 82 13.01 7.58 -16.89
CA ASN A 82 14.41 7.20 -16.92
C ASN A 82 15.16 8.13 -15.96
N ASN A 83 15.77 7.57 -14.92
CA ASN A 83 16.47 8.35 -13.90
C ASN A 83 17.97 8.45 -14.17
N ASN A 84 18.47 7.86 -15.27
CA ASN A 84 19.87 7.91 -15.65
C ASN A 84 20.05 8.70 -16.95
N LYS A 85 20.57 9.92 -16.81
CA LYS A 85 20.85 10.85 -17.92
C LYS A 85 21.82 10.29 -18.97
N LYS A 86 22.59 9.24 -18.65
CA LYS A 86 23.55 8.59 -19.56
C LYS A 86 22.97 7.42 -20.35
N THR A 87 21.71 7.05 -20.12
CA THR A 87 21.07 5.92 -20.81
C THR A 87 19.80 6.40 -21.51
N GLU A 88 19.44 5.76 -22.61
CA GLU A 88 18.14 6.00 -23.23
C GLU A 88 17.01 5.36 -22.41
N LYS A 89 15.79 5.87 -22.60
CA LYS A 89 14.59 5.26 -22.02
C LYS A 89 14.46 3.82 -22.50
N ALA A 90 14.22 2.89 -21.58
CA ALA A 90 14.18 1.48 -21.92
C ALA A 90 13.09 1.16 -22.96
N THR A 91 13.46 0.41 -24.01
CA THR A 91 12.52 -0.27 -24.91
C THR A 91 12.01 -1.59 -24.32
N VAL A 92 12.79 -2.17 -23.40
CA VAL A 92 12.49 -3.37 -22.62
C VAL A 92 13.00 -3.19 -21.20
N ALA A 93 12.17 -3.45 -20.20
CA ALA A 93 12.62 -3.54 -18.82
C ALA A 93 13.26 -4.91 -18.58
N THR A 94 14.48 -4.94 -18.06
CA THR A 94 15.28 -6.15 -17.81
C THR A 94 15.82 -6.12 -16.40
N GLU A 95 15.84 -7.26 -15.70
CA GLU A 95 16.43 -7.38 -14.36
C GLU A 95 15.85 -6.38 -13.34
N ALA A 96 14.86 -6.82 -12.56
CA ALA A 96 14.32 -5.99 -11.49
C ALA A 96 15.40 -5.66 -10.44
N GLN A 97 15.58 -4.38 -10.16
CA GLN A 97 16.43 -3.85 -9.08
C GLN A 97 15.58 -3.50 -7.84
N VAL A 98 14.39 -2.96 -8.10
CA VAL A 98 13.34 -2.70 -7.11
C VAL A 98 12.04 -3.21 -7.70
N PHE A 99 11.27 -3.98 -6.93
CA PHE A 99 9.95 -4.43 -7.28
C PHE A 99 9.11 -4.69 -6.03
N CYS A 100 8.23 -3.74 -5.72
CA CYS A 100 7.41 -3.75 -4.51
C CYS A 100 5.97 -3.34 -4.82
N VAL A 101 5.05 -3.69 -3.92
CA VAL A 101 3.73 -3.07 -3.83
C VAL A 101 3.59 -2.49 -2.43
N ASP A 102 3.28 -1.21 -2.38
CA ASP A 102 3.12 -0.46 -1.14
C ASP A 102 1.65 -0.10 -0.95
N ILE A 103 1.13 -0.18 0.28
CA ILE A 103 -0.20 0.27 0.67
C ILE A 103 -0.03 1.32 1.75
N LYS A 104 -0.17 2.59 1.34
CA LYS A 104 0.10 3.75 2.19
C LYS A 104 -0.97 3.93 3.27
N ASP A 105 -0.56 4.36 4.46
CA ASP A 105 -1.42 4.70 5.60
C ASP A 105 -2.28 3.57 6.20
N ILE A 106 -2.24 2.34 5.66
CA ILE A 106 -3.08 1.24 6.16
C ILE A 106 -2.75 0.86 7.61
N LEU A 107 -1.51 1.09 8.06
CA LEU A 107 -1.10 0.73 9.42
C LEU A 107 -1.48 1.77 10.48
N LYS A 108 -1.94 2.97 10.08
CA LYS A 108 -2.61 3.90 11.00
C LYS A 108 -3.88 3.30 11.59
N ASP A 109 -4.59 2.52 10.78
CA ASP A 109 -5.91 2.00 11.12
C ASP A 109 -5.92 0.54 11.56
N HIS A 110 -4.88 -0.22 11.17
CA HIS A 110 -4.81 -1.68 11.35
C HIS A 110 -3.45 -2.14 11.84
N ASN A 111 -3.44 -3.00 12.85
CA ASN A 111 -2.22 -3.68 13.27
C ASN A 111 -1.66 -4.55 12.12
N VAL A 112 -0.33 -4.54 11.92
CA VAL A 112 0.37 -5.33 10.88
C VAL A 112 -0.03 -6.81 10.87
N LYS A 113 -0.30 -7.43 12.03
CA LYS A 113 -0.72 -8.84 12.14
C LYS A 113 -2.13 -9.12 11.60
N LYS A 114 -2.94 -8.06 11.43
CA LYS A 114 -4.30 -8.10 10.86
C LYS A 114 -4.32 -7.88 9.35
N VAL A 115 -3.22 -7.44 8.75
CA VAL A 115 -3.09 -7.25 7.31
C VAL A 115 -2.30 -8.42 6.72
N LYS A 116 -2.80 -9.03 5.64
CA LYS A 116 -2.11 -10.10 4.92
C LYS A 116 -2.34 -10.00 3.43
N ILE A 117 -1.25 -10.10 2.67
CA ILE A 117 -1.26 -10.27 1.22
C ILE A 117 -1.05 -11.76 0.89
N SER A 118 -1.88 -12.27 -0.02
CA SER A 118 -1.87 -13.66 -0.46
C SER A 118 -2.24 -13.78 -1.94
N ASN A 119 -2.13 -14.99 -2.50
CA ASN A 119 -2.50 -15.29 -3.89
C ASN A 119 -1.92 -14.30 -4.90
N VAL A 120 -0.63 -13.98 -4.72
CA VAL A 120 0.09 -13.05 -5.61
C VAL A 120 0.27 -13.71 -6.98
N VAL A 121 -0.05 -12.97 -8.03
CA VAL A 121 0.17 -13.36 -9.42
C VAL A 121 0.87 -12.21 -10.12
N ILE A 122 2.08 -12.48 -10.61
CA ILE A 122 2.88 -11.52 -11.37
C ILE A 122 2.77 -11.90 -12.84
N LYS A 123 2.48 -10.92 -13.69
CA LYS A 123 2.52 -11.09 -15.14
C LYS A 123 3.42 -10.06 -15.80
N CYS A 124 4.27 -10.53 -16.70
CA CYS A 124 5.07 -9.73 -17.61
C CYS A 124 4.48 -9.89 -19.00
N ASP A 125 3.99 -8.81 -19.59
CA ASP A 125 3.30 -8.81 -20.90
C ASP A 125 2.17 -9.86 -20.97
N GLY A 126 1.39 -9.96 -19.89
CA GLY A 126 0.27 -10.92 -19.77
C GLY A 126 0.68 -12.35 -19.41
N LYS A 127 1.96 -12.71 -19.51
CA LYS A 127 2.48 -14.05 -19.18
C LYS A 127 2.79 -14.15 -17.69
N LYS A 128 2.30 -15.21 -17.04
CA LYS A 128 2.57 -15.46 -15.61
C LYS A 128 4.06 -15.76 -15.40
N VAL A 129 4.67 -15.11 -14.43
CA VAL A 129 6.04 -15.39 -13.97
C VAL A 129 5.97 -16.43 -12.85
N LYS A 130 6.82 -17.48 -12.93
CA LYS A 130 6.97 -18.45 -11.84
C LYS A 130 7.88 -17.86 -10.76
N PHE A 131 7.45 -17.91 -9.49
CA PHE A 131 8.22 -17.44 -8.34
C PHE A 131 7.80 -18.19 -7.07
N LYS A 132 8.63 -18.13 -6.02
CA LYS A 132 8.37 -18.75 -4.71
C LYS A 132 7.78 -17.71 -3.75
N MET A 133 6.47 -17.74 -3.51
CA MET A 133 5.79 -16.76 -2.62
C MET A 133 6.41 -16.69 -1.22
N ALA A 134 6.85 -17.82 -0.66
CA ALA A 134 7.51 -17.88 0.66
C ALA A 134 8.83 -17.09 0.75
N LYS A 135 9.39 -16.70 -0.40
CA LYS A 135 10.61 -15.88 -0.51
C LYS A 135 10.32 -14.41 -0.83
N THR A 136 9.05 -14.01 -0.80
CA THR A 136 8.67 -12.59 -0.77
C THR A 136 8.61 -12.15 0.69
N ALA A 137 8.86 -10.87 0.95
CA ALA A 137 8.64 -10.28 2.27
C ALA A 137 7.36 -9.46 2.26
N GLN A 138 6.65 -9.40 3.39
CA GLN A 138 5.51 -8.49 3.54
C GLN A 138 5.37 -8.00 4.98
N GLY A 139 4.84 -6.80 5.17
CA GLY A 139 4.66 -6.22 6.50
C GLY A 139 5.00 -4.74 6.55
N GLN A 140 5.30 -4.27 7.76
CA GLN A 140 5.89 -2.96 8.01
C GLN A 140 7.41 -3.05 7.78
N LEU A 141 7.82 -3.08 6.51
CA LEU A 141 9.22 -3.29 6.10
C LEU A 141 10.02 -1.99 5.92
N GLU A 142 9.43 -0.85 6.20
CA GLU A 142 10.03 0.48 6.05
C GLU A 142 9.80 1.27 7.33
N LYS A 143 10.08 0.66 8.48
CA LYS A 143 9.64 1.18 9.78
C LYS A 143 10.23 2.56 10.10
N THR A 144 11.44 2.81 9.59
CA THR A 144 12.16 4.07 9.82
C THR A 144 11.68 5.19 8.90
N SER A 145 11.39 4.87 7.63
CA SER A 145 11.09 5.88 6.60
C SER A 145 9.58 6.15 6.44
N ASP A 146 8.75 5.13 6.63
CA ASP A 146 7.30 5.18 6.45
C ASP A 146 6.62 4.09 7.30
N PRO A 147 6.50 4.30 8.63
CA PRO A 147 5.97 3.31 9.56
C PRO A 147 4.51 2.95 9.29
N ASP A 148 3.76 3.82 8.60
CA ASP A 148 2.31 3.66 8.43
C ASP A 148 1.93 2.82 7.20
N LYS A 149 2.93 2.33 6.47
CA LYS A 149 2.77 1.62 5.22
C LYS A 149 2.94 0.11 5.38
N TYR A 150 2.11 -0.64 4.67
CA TYR A 150 2.30 -2.08 4.50
C TYR A 150 2.90 -2.36 3.12
N ARG A 151 3.99 -3.12 3.06
CA ARG A 151 4.69 -3.48 1.82
C ARG A 151 4.53 -4.97 1.52
N LEU A 152 4.40 -5.30 0.25
CA LEU A 152 4.82 -6.57 -0.35
C LEU A 152 6.12 -6.31 -1.12
N GLU A 153 7.22 -6.90 -0.69
CA GLU A 153 8.50 -6.84 -1.38
C GLU A 153 8.72 -8.13 -2.18
N ILE A 154 8.84 -7.99 -3.51
CA ILE A 154 9.06 -9.11 -4.43
C ILE A 154 10.56 -9.29 -4.69
N TYR A 155 11.26 -8.17 -4.91
CA TYR A 155 12.70 -8.06 -4.95
C TYR A 155 13.11 -6.62 -4.67
N ASN A 156 14.09 -6.39 -3.81
CA ASN A 156 14.65 -5.07 -3.58
C ASN A 156 16.12 -5.18 -3.20
N GLU A 157 16.98 -4.49 -3.96
CA GLU A 157 18.42 -4.49 -3.71
C GLU A 157 18.79 -3.86 -2.36
N TRP A 158 18.01 -2.87 -1.91
CA TRP A 158 18.31 -2.04 -0.73
C TRP A 158 17.21 -2.09 0.33
N GLY A 159 16.23 -2.99 0.18
CA GLY A 159 15.09 -3.07 1.09
C GLY A 159 15.41 -3.81 2.38
N GLU A 160 14.74 -3.42 3.47
CA GLU A 160 14.84 -4.11 4.77
C GLU A 160 14.17 -5.50 4.76
N GLY A 161 13.42 -5.85 3.72
CA GLY A 161 12.76 -7.16 3.58
C GLY A 161 13.69 -8.33 3.26
N GLY A 162 14.98 -8.08 3.00
CA GLY A 162 15.99 -9.12 2.77
C GLY A 162 15.86 -9.90 1.45
N THR A 163 14.97 -9.45 0.55
CA THR A 163 14.65 -10.20 -0.69
C THR A 163 15.79 -10.27 -1.71
N LYS A 164 16.79 -9.39 -1.62
CA LYS A 164 18.04 -9.50 -2.39
C LYS A 164 18.80 -10.81 -2.10
N ASN A 165 18.92 -11.17 -0.83
CA ASN A 165 19.71 -12.32 -0.40
C ASN A 165 18.98 -13.64 -0.70
N HIS A 166 17.65 -13.61 -0.71
CA HIS A 166 16.81 -14.78 -0.94
C HIS A 166 15.68 -14.48 -1.94
N PRO A 167 16.01 -14.23 -3.22
CA PRO A 167 15.04 -13.74 -4.18
C PRO A 167 13.98 -14.81 -4.49
N CYS A 168 12.72 -14.36 -4.63
CA CYS A 168 11.60 -15.25 -4.96
C CYS A 168 11.66 -15.80 -6.40
N ALA A 169 12.35 -15.09 -7.28
CA ALA A 169 12.76 -15.48 -8.62
C ALA A 169 14.00 -14.67 -9.01
N LYS A 170 14.78 -15.15 -9.98
CA LYS A 170 15.91 -14.36 -10.52
C LYS A 170 15.39 -13.00 -11.02
N PRO A 171 16.08 -11.88 -10.77
CA PRO A 171 15.67 -10.56 -11.28
C PRO A 171 15.33 -10.52 -12.78
N ALA A 172 16.07 -11.29 -13.58
CA ALA A 172 15.85 -11.41 -15.03
C ALA A 172 14.50 -12.04 -15.41
N ALA A 173 13.83 -12.76 -14.50
CA ALA A 173 12.50 -13.33 -14.72
C ALA A 173 11.42 -12.25 -14.88
N PHE A 174 11.66 -11.05 -14.36
CA PHE A 174 10.77 -9.89 -14.45
C PHE A 174 11.10 -9.02 -15.68
N LYS A 175 11.34 -9.65 -16.82
CA LYS A 175 11.58 -8.98 -18.11
C LYS A 175 10.25 -8.70 -18.82
N TRP A 176 10.04 -7.47 -19.28
CA TRP A 176 8.80 -7.07 -19.96
C TRP A 176 8.99 -5.90 -20.93
N LYS A 177 8.14 -5.83 -21.96
CA LYS A 177 8.19 -4.83 -23.05
C LYS A 177 7.03 -3.85 -23.03
N LYS A 178 5.83 -4.28 -22.68
CA LYS A 178 4.60 -3.47 -22.69
C LYS A 178 4.17 -3.10 -21.28
N ASN A 179 4.00 -4.09 -20.41
CA ASN A 179 3.57 -3.88 -19.04
C ASN A 179 3.98 -5.01 -18.10
N ILE A 180 4.04 -4.66 -16.81
CA ILE A 180 4.10 -5.61 -15.71
C ILE A 180 2.88 -5.38 -14.80
N SER A 181 2.28 -6.46 -14.32
CA SER A 181 1.15 -6.39 -13.40
C SER A 181 1.34 -7.29 -12.19
N VAL A 182 0.88 -6.83 -11.04
CA VAL A 182 0.79 -7.61 -9.81
C VAL A 182 -0.68 -7.66 -9.39
N SER A 183 -1.25 -8.87 -9.40
CA SER A 183 -2.54 -9.14 -8.77
C SER A 183 -2.30 -9.80 -7.42
N PHE A 184 -3.10 -9.46 -6.41
CA PHE A 184 -3.03 -10.10 -5.09
C PHE A 184 -4.38 -10.03 -4.38
N LYS A 185 -4.54 -10.87 -3.35
CA LYS A 185 -5.63 -10.80 -2.39
C LYS A 185 -5.13 -10.13 -1.12
N LEU A 186 -5.74 -9.02 -0.75
CA LEU A 186 -5.55 -8.37 0.55
C LEU A 186 -6.61 -8.87 1.51
N THR A 187 -6.19 -9.26 2.70
CA THR A 187 -7.07 -9.62 3.82
C THR A 187 -6.84 -8.65 4.98
N ILE A 188 -7.91 -8.01 5.45
CA ILE A 188 -7.96 -7.25 6.70
C ILE A 188 -8.79 -8.05 7.69
N LYS A 189 -8.15 -8.59 8.73
CA LYS A 189 -8.79 -9.43 9.75
C LYS A 189 -9.72 -8.62 10.65
N LYS A 190 -10.64 -9.31 11.34
CA LYS A 190 -11.57 -8.71 12.29
C LYS A 190 -10.85 -8.06 13.48
#